data_AF-A0A9N9UE10-F1
#
_entry.id   AF-A0A9N9UE10-F1
#
_cell.length_a   1.000
_cell.length_b   1.000
_cell.length_c   1.000
_cell.angle_alpha   90.00
_cell.angle_beta   90.00
_cell.angle_gamma   90.00
#
_symmetry.space_group_name_H-M   'P 1'
#
loop_
_entity.id
_entity.type
_entity.pdbx_description
1 polymer ?
#
loop_
_entity_poly.entity_id
_entity_poly.type
_entity_poly.pdbx_seq_one_letter_code
_entity_poly.pdbx_strand_id
1 'polypeptide(L)'
;MADNSVVPASSRVSPFPVPGEILNHIITFLDPRGVWMLSKTCKYMRDVIKPGRSEWLDFMLQMESWPTFGGGTSLFTGSDFNPISDLRLWRDHYWVCVGCMELLTHEHFNNQSLLQLAYRKLDPEAPVVTSWKPSLRGKKWGQEGPKYSASDEHERLGAKRRHRLCNECLFRLGRLKSKWITAQGTHGGTLKTPIQISRFVCFPSALDRYFPNVGEALGLPGPDGGIFTSHMQRWVLYMARCPTCSVWQELSMFRVGGSFPAWSPAHDGEGNVRYRGGLNHEDFHIDDLTCHACCLRYQGFGYLCVDLLDWYCLLMKSTRFEIDLQLLSGWSAIRWNQRRFNRKYKKDIRRILQDMEHMYQKRHRPDSELGYQEVALVEMRYREFIEIWEKMRMEGQIASGKLTEGSLFSSWFINFPRVLATWRWLRECQDAVENDPGLGLYPNPDRTNPGSFIAFLVHDLNNGIIAGITSLELIYDDKSLQLSLP
;
A
#
# COMPACT_ATOMS: atom_id res chain seq x y z
N MET A 1 4.36 45.92 65.29
CA MET A 1 2.99 45.87 64.74
C MET A 1 3.07 46.41 63.32
N ALA A 2 3.22 45.51 62.35
CA ALA A 2 3.24 45.86 60.94
C ALA A 2 1.84 45.59 60.38
N ASP A 3 1.28 46.62 59.75
CA ASP A 3 -0.08 46.63 59.22
C ASP A 3 -0.10 45.85 57.89
N ASN A 4 -0.77 44.70 57.89
CA ASN A 4 -0.99 43.86 56.71
C ASN A 4 -2.14 44.45 55.90
N SER A 5 -1.85 45.42 55.04
CA SER A 5 -2.78 45.82 53.99
C SER A 5 -2.81 44.75 52.90
N VAL A 6 -3.89 43.98 52.90
CA VAL A 6 -4.27 43.05 51.84
C VAL A 6 -4.45 43.85 50.55
N VAL A 7 -3.51 43.69 49.61
CA VAL A 7 -3.68 44.15 48.23
C VAL A 7 -4.82 43.31 47.62
N PRO A 8 -5.91 43.91 47.11
CA PRO A 8 -6.94 43.14 46.44
C PRO A 8 -6.35 42.51 45.18
N ALA A 9 -6.63 41.23 44.97
CA ALA A 9 -6.33 40.55 43.74
C ALA A 9 -6.83 41.40 42.56
N SER A 10 -5.89 41.80 41.69
CA SER A 10 -6.12 42.40 40.38
C SER A 10 -7.42 41.84 39.77
N SER A 11 -8.45 42.68 39.72
CA SER A 11 -9.62 42.44 38.89
C SER A 11 -9.12 42.36 37.45
N ARG A 12 -9.09 41.16 36.89
CA ARG A 12 -8.88 40.96 35.46
C ARG A 12 -10.09 41.56 34.75
N VAL A 13 -10.03 42.84 34.42
CA VAL A 13 -11.05 43.49 33.60
C VAL A 13 -11.05 42.81 32.25
N SER A 14 -12.17 42.18 31.90
CA SER A 14 -12.39 41.59 30.58
C SER A 14 -12.17 42.67 29.52
N PRO A 15 -11.30 42.47 28.52
CA PRO A 15 -11.18 43.40 27.38
C PRO A 15 -12.42 43.38 26.47
N PHE A 16 -13.36 42.46 26.71
CA PHE A 16 -14.64 42.39 26.02
C PHE A 16 -15.74 43.02 26.87
N PRO A 17 -16.64 43.84 26.29
CA PRO A 17 -17.75 44.50 27.00
C PRO A 17 -18.87 43.55 27.42
N VAL A 18 -18.56 42.26 27.60
CA VAL A 18 -19.52 41.18 27.82
C VAL A 18 -19.10 40.42 29.10
N PRO A 19 -20.04 40.19 30.05
CA PRO A 19 -19.80 39.35 31.22
C PRO A 19 -19.26 37.96 30.85
N GLY A 20 -18.36 37.41 31.68
CA GLY A 20 -17.72 36.12 31.42
C GLY A 20 -18.71 34.95 31.26
N GLU A 21 -19.87 35.00 31.91
CA GLU A 21 -20.95 34.01 31.79
C GLU A 21 -21.58 34.01 30.40
N ILE A 22 -21.83 35.19 29.82
CA ILE A 22 -22.35 35.33 28.46
C ILE A 22 -21.27 34.92 27.46
N LEU A 23 -20.01 35.25 27.71
CA LEU A 23 -18.88 34.80 26.89
C LEU A 23 -18.79 33.27 26.86
N ASN A 24 -18.91 32.62 28.02
CA ASN A 24 -18.96 31.17 28.14
C ASN A 24 -20.16 30.58 27.37
N HIS A 25 -21.33 31.23 27.44
CA HIS A 25 -22.50 30.81 26.69
C HIS A 25 -22.29 30.92 25.17
N ILE A 26 -21.70 32.03 24.69
CA ILE A 26 -21.35 32.22 23.27
C ILE A 26 -20.37 31.13 22.82
N ILE A 27 -19.36 30.82 23.64
CA ILE A 27 -18.38 29.76 23.36
C ILE A 27 -19.07 28.41 23.14
N THR A 28 -20.17 28.10 23.85
CA THR A 28 -20.92 26.83 23.63
C THR A 28 -21.63 26.74 22.28
N PHE A 29 -21.82 27.86 21.57
CA PHE A 29 -22.40 27.89 20.23
C PHE A 29 -21.34 27.85 19.12
N LEU A 30 -20.06 28.00 19.48
CA LEU A 30 -18.97 27.89 18.51
C LEU A 30 -18.70 26.42 18.19
N ASP A 31 -18.38 26.14 16.94
CA ASP A 31 -17.79 24.86 16.56
C ASP A 31 -16.34 24.78 17.09
N PRO A 32 -15.72 23.57 17.13
CA PRO A 32 -14.36 23.40 17.64
C PRO A 32 -13.33 24.33 16.97
N ARG A 33 -13.52 24.65 15.68
CA ARG A 33 -12.75 25.67 14.96
C ARG A 33 -12.92 27.06 15.57
N GLY A 34 -14.14 27.53 15.75
CA GLY A 34 -14.42 28.83 16.34
C GLY A 34 -13.83 28.94 17.75
N VAL A 35 -13.95 27.89 18.56
CA VAL A 35 -13.35 27.81 19.90
C VAL A 35 -11.82 27.91 19.83
N TRP A 36 -11.17 27.16 18.93
CA TRP A 36 -9.71 27.21 18.80
C TRP A 36 -9.22 28.56 18.27
N MET A 37 -9.81 29.07 17.19
CA MET A 37 -9.43 30.35 16.60
C MET A 37 -9.60 31.48 17.62
N LEU A 38 -10.69 31.48 18.38
CA LEU A 38 -10.93 32.44 19.44
C LEU A 38 -9.86 32.34 20.54
N SER A 39 -9.44 31.13 20.93
CA SER A 39 -8.36 30.91 21.91
C SER A 39 -6.97 31.43 21.46
N LYS A 40 -6.79 31.64 20.15
CA LYS A 40 -5.55 32.19 19.57
C LYS A 40 -5.56 33.71 19.43
N THR A 41 -6.73 34.35 19.44
CA THR A 41 -6.84 35.81 19.25
C THR A 41 -6.16 36.62 20.35
N CYS A 42 -6.30 36.24 21.62
CA CYS A 42 -5.65 36.95 22.74
C CYS A 42 -5.47 36.06 23.98
N LYS A 43 -4.59 36.51 24.90
CA LYS A 43 -4.33 35.81 26.17
C LYS A 43 -5.58 35.65 27.02
N TYR A 44 -6.46 36.66 27.02
CA TYR A 44 -7.74 36.60 27.74
C TYR A 44 -8.63 35.47 27.22
N MET A 45 -8.86 35.38 25.90
CA MET A 45 -9.67 34.31 25.32
C MET A 45 -9.06 32.93 25.53
N ARG A 46 -7.72 32.83 25.49
CA ARG A 46 -7.02 31.58 25.85
C ARG A 46 -7.26 31.17 27.30
N ASP A 47 -7.21 32.14 28.22
CA ASP A 47 -7.44 31.92 29.65
C ASP A 47 -8.91 31.64 30.00
N VAL A 48 -9.86 32.13 29.19
CA VAL A 48 -11.29 31.84 29.36
C VAL A 48 -11.65 30.48 28.77
N ILE A 49 -11.18 30.19 27.55
CA ILE A 49 -11.52 28.96 26.84
C ILE A 49 -10.75 27.76 27.42
N LYS A 50 -9.47 27.94 27.78
CA LYS A 50 -8.55 26.88 28.25
C LYS A 50 -8.77 25.55 27.51
N PRO A 51 -8.58 25.51 26.18
CA PRO A 51 -8.93 24.33 25.41
C PRO A 51 -8.12 23.14 25.93
N GLY A 52 -8.83 22.16 26.47
CA GLY A 52 -8.26 20.91 26.92
C GLY A 52 -7.99 19.97 25.75
N ARG A 53 -7.57 18.76 26.08
CA ARG A 53 -7.24 17.73 25.08
C ARG A 53 -8.46 17.32 24.24
N SER A 54 -9.66 17.34 24.83
CA SER A 54 -10.90 16.93 24.14
C SER A 54 -11.31 17.95 23.08
N GLU A 55 -11.18 19.23 23.40
CA GLU A 55 -11.47 20.36 22.51
C GLU A 55 -10.51 20.37 21.33
N TRP A 56 -9.23 20.14 21.61
CA TRP A 56 -8.20 20.02 20.58
C TRP A 56 -8.46 18.82 19.67
N LEU A 57 -8.89 17.69 20.23
CA LEU A 57 -9.27 16.53 19.44
C LEU A 57 -10.46 16.80 18.53
N ASP A 58 -11.48 17.49 19.04
CA ASP A 58 -12.65 17.85 18.26
C ASP A 58 -12.28 18.75 17.08
N PHE A 59 -11.41 19.73 17.31
CA PHE A 59 -10.86 20.58 16.27
C PHE A 59 -10.10 19.78 15.22
N MET A 60 -9.18 18.90 15.65
CA MET A 60 -8.39 18.08 14.72
C MET A 60 -9.28 17.17 13.88
N LEU A 61 -10.28 16.50 14.48
CA LEU A 61 -11.22 15.63 13.76
C LEU A 61 -12.10 16.41 12.76
N GLN A 62 -12.39 17.68 13.05
CA GLN A 62 -13.07 18.57 12.11
C GLN A 62 -12.15 18.93 10.94
N MET A 63 -10.89 19.30 11.21
CA MET A 63 -9.88 19.59 10.20
C MET A 63 -9.65 18.41 9.26
N GLU A 64 -9.60 17.19 9.80
CA GLU A 64 -9.54 15.94 9.01
C GLU A 64 -10.68 15.79 8.00
N SER A 65 -11.85 16.37 8.27
CA SER A 65 -13.03 16.22 7.41
C SER A 65 -13.03 17.25 6.27
N TRP A 66 -12.11 18.22 6.27
CA TRP A 66 -12.05 19.25 5.23
C TRP A 66 -11.10 18.85 4.10
N PRO A 67 -11.48 19.08 2.82
CA PRO A 67 -10.64 18.75 1.68
C PRO A 67 -9.23 19.37 1.73
N THR A 68 -9.13 20.61 2.24
CA THR A 68 -7.85 21.35 2.30
C THR A 68 -6.82 20.71 3.22
N PHE A 69 -7.25 20.03 4.29
CA PHE A 69 -6.33 19.50 5.31
C PHE A 69 -6.35 17.98 5.39
N GLY A 70 -7.53 17.38 5.30
CA GLY A 70 -7.73 15.94 5.34
C GLY A 70 -7.76 15.28 3.98
N GLY A 71 -7.88 16.02 2.88
CA GLY A 71 -8.21 15.44 1.57
C GLY A 71 -9.70 15.10 1.43
N GLY A 72 -10.08 14.51 0.30
CA GLY A 72 -11.47 14.16 0.00
C GLY A 72 -12.09 13.13 0.96
N THR A 73 -13.41 12.94 0.86
CA THR A 73 -14.15 11.93 1.63
C THR A 73 -14.40 10.63 0.85
N SER A 74 -14.26 10.68 -0.48
CA SER A 74 -14.58 9.57 -1.37
C SER A 74 -13.34 8.73 -1.67
N LEU A 75 -12.96 7.86 -0.74
CA LEU A 75 -11.92 6.83 -0.93
C LEU A 75 -12.50 5.43 -1.22
N PHE A 76 -13.83 5.32 -1.41
CA PHE A 76 -14.53 4.05 -1.53
C PHE A 76 -15.49 4.08 -2.71
N THR A 77 -15.49 3.03 -3.54
CA THR A 77 -16.39 2.91 -4.69
C THR A 77 -17.64 2.09 -4.34
N GLY A 78 -18.83 2.66 -4.57
CA GLY A 78 -20.11 1.93 -4.55
C GLY A 78 -20.53 1.36 -3.19
N SER A 79 -21.49 0.43 -3.23
CA SER A 79 -22.01 -0.32 -2.07
C SER A 79 -21.00 -1.28 -1.44
N ASP A 80 -19.93 -1.62 -2.16
CA ASP A 80 -19.10 -2.79 -1.85
C ASP A 80 -17.87 -2.48 -0.99
N PHE A 81 -17.81 -1.31 -0.35
CA PHE A 81 -16.83 -0.96 0.68
C PHE A 81 -15.35 -1.18 0.29
N ASN A 82 -15.04 -1.32 -1.00
CA ASN A 82 -13.69 -1.55 -1.51
C ASN A 82 -12.93 -0.22 -1.56
N PRO A 83 -11.69 -0.16 -1.04
CA PRO A 83 -10.85 1.03 -1.17
C PRO A 83 -10.56 1.30 -2.65
N ILE A 84 -10.50 2.58 -3.03
CA ILE A 84 -10.00 2.98 -4.35
C ILE A 84 -8.55 2.47 -4.48
N SER A 85 -8.23 1.84 -5.61
CA SER A 85 -6.91 1.25 -5.87
C SER A 85 -5.82 2.27 -6.20
N ASP A 86 -6.19 3.53 -6.45
CA ASP A 86 -5.25 4.60 -6.82
C ASP A 86 -4.50 5.15 -5.59
N LEU A 87 -3.23 4.78 -5.48
CA LEU A 87 -2.32 5.23 -4.43
C LEU A 87 -2.13 6.75 -4.35
N ARG A 88 -2.25 7.47 -5.46
CA ARG A 88 -2.10 8.94 -5.48
C ARG A 88 -3.19 9.58 -4.64
N LEU A 89 -4.43 9.12 -4.82
CA LEU A 89 -5.55 9.57 -4.00
C LEU A 89 -5.29 9.29 -2.51
N TRP A 90 -4.72 8.15 -2.14
CA TRP A 90 -4.40 7.86 -0.74
C TRP A 90 -3.31 8.78 -0.13
N ARG A 91 -2.33 9.23 -0.93
CA ARG A 91 -1.25 10.11 -0.46
C ARG A 91 -1.76 11.51 -0.11
N ASP A 92 -2.79 11.98 -0.79
CA ASP A 92 -3.36 13.31 -0.58
C ASP A 92 -4.35 13.36 0.61
N HIS A 93 -4.49 12.26 1.35
CA HIS A 93 -5.40 12.18 2.49
C HIS A 93 -4.65 12.06 3.81
N TYR A 94 -5.16 12.78 4.81
CA TYR A 94 -4.63 12.78 6.17
C TYR A 94 -5.70 12.38 7.19
N TRP A 95 -5.30 11.71 8.25
CA TRP A 95 -6.17 11.25 9.32
C TRP A 95 -5.58 11.63 10.67
N VAL A 96 -6.45 11.99 11.61
CA VAL A 96 -6.01 12.33 12.96
C VAL A 96 -5.69 11.07 13.75
N CYS A 97 -4.53 11.09 14.42
CA CYS A 97 -4.23 10.16 15.49
C CYS A 97 -4.59 10.81 16.84
N VAL A 98 -5.45 10.15 17.63
CA VAL A 98 -5.85 10.65 18.96
C VAL A 98 -4.75 10.49 20.01
N GLY A 99 -3.72 9.70 19.74
CA GLY A 99 -2.57 9.51 20.62
C GLY A 99 -1.60 10.70 20.54
N CYS A 100 -1.00 10.91 19.37
CA CYS A 100 -0.05 11.99 19.15
C CYS A 100 -0.68 13.34 18.79
N MET A 101 -1.99 13.39 18.51
CA MET A 101 -2.72 14.61 18.14
C MET A 101 -2.22 15.26 16.84
N GLU A 102 -1.84 14.44 15.86
CA GLU A 102 -1.31 14.86 14.56
C GLU A 102 -2.20 14.37 13.42
N LEU A 103 -2.18 15.11 12.31
CA LEU A 103 -2.68 14.69 11.01
C LEU A 103 -1.59 13.89 10.30
N LEU A 104 -1.86 12.62 10.03
CA LEU A 104 -0.89 11.68 9.47
C LEU A 104 -1.45 11.04 8.21
N THR A 105 -0.57 10.67 7.29
CA THR A 105 -0.93 9.95 6.06
C THR A 105 -1.38 8.53 6.37
N HIS A 106 -1.98 7.86 5.37
CA HIS A 106 -2.49 6.49 5.52
C HIS A 106 -1.41 5.47 5.94
N GLU A 107 -0.15 5.73 5.61
CA GLU A 107 0.99 4.85 5.91
C GLU A 107 1.21 4.67 7.42
N HIS A 108 0.75 5.64 8.21
CA HIS A 108 0.86 5.62 9.67
C HIS A 108 -0.21 4.79 10.35
N PHE A 109 -1.21 4.26 9.63
CA PHE A 109 -2.32 3.52 10.20
C PHE A 109 -2.43 2.12 9.61
N ASN A 110 -2.99 1.20 10.40
CA ASN A 110 -3.41 -0.10 9.90
C ASN A 110 -4.76 -0.01 9.19
N ASN A 111 -5.09 -1.03 8.40
CA ASN A 111 -6.35 -1.07 7.65
C ASN A 111 -7.60 -0.95 8.52
N GLN A 112 -7.61 -1.56 9.70
CA GLN A 112 -8.80 -1.54 10.55
C GLN A 112 -9.09 -0.13 11.05
N SER A 113 -8.04 0.65 11.32
CA SER A 113 -8.11 2.03 11.76
C SER A 113 -8.57 3.01 10.67
N LEU A 114 -8.57 2.64 9.39
CA LEU A 114 -9.01 3.52 8.29
C LEU A 114 -10.24 3.00 7.53
N LEU A 115 -10.28 1.70 7.23
CA LEU A 115 -11.26 1.11 6.31
C LEU A 115 -12.59 0.77 6.98
N GLN A 116 -12.59 0.49 8.29
CA GLN A 116 -13.84 0.21 9.01
C GLN A 116 -14.71 1.47 9.05
N LEU A 117 -16.00 1.29 8.76
CA LEU A 117 -16.99 2.37 8.69
C LEU A 117 -16.91 3.34 9.89
N ALA A 118 -16.69 2.78 11.09
CA ALA A 118 -16.60 3.54 12.33
C ALA A 118 -15.42 4.50 12.42
N TYR A 119 -14.36 4.33 11.63
CA TYR A 119 -13.19 5.21 11.63
C TYR A 119 -13.07 6.08 10.38
N ARG A 120 -14.01 5.96 9.43
CA ARG A 120 -14.01 6.76 8.20
C ARG A 120 -14.33 8.23 8.49
N LYS A 121 -13.85 9.10 7.61
CA LYS A 121 -14.17 10.53 7.60
C LYS A 121 -15.66 10.72 7.37
N LEU A 122 -16.21 11.76 7.99
CA LEU A 122 -17.55 12.25 7.67
C LEU A 122 -17.46 13.23 6.50
N ASP A 123 -18.56 13.38 5.78
CA ASP A 123 -18.73 14.46 4.83
C ASP A 123 -18.48 15.82 5.51
N PRO A 124 -17.76 16.77 4.88
CA PRO A 124 -17.60 18.13 5.40
C PRO A 124 -18.92 18.79 5.82
N GLU A 125 -20.02 18.47 5.14
CA GLU A 125 -21.35 19.02 5.41
C GLU A 125 -22.13 18.24 6.50
N ALA A 126 -21.62 17.08 6.92
CA ALA A 126 -22.27 16.28 7.96
C ALA A 126 -22.17 16.95 9.35
N PRO A 127 -23.22 16.85 10.19
CA PRO A 127 -23.21 17.44 11.51
C PRO A 127 -22.06 16.88 12.37
N VAL A 128 -21.18 17.78 12.83
CA VAL A 128 -20.02 17.42 13.66
C VAL A 128 -20.51 16.91 15.02
N VAL A 129 -20.30 15.62 15.30
CA VAL A 129 -20.49 15.07 16.65
C VAL A 129 -19.33 15.55 17.52
N THR A 130 -19.50 16.67 18.20
CA THR A 130 -18.54 17.21 19.19
C THR A 130 -18.76 16.59 20.57
N SER A 131 -17.73 16.61 21.42
CA SER A 131 -17.83 16.19 22.83
C SER A 131 -18.70 17.14 23.67
N TRP A 132 -19.02 18.32 23.14
CA TRP A 132 -19.77 19.40 23.78
C TRP A 132 -21.29 19.30 23.66
N LYS A 133 -21.78 18.50 22.71
CA LYS A 133 -23.16 17.99 22.78
C LYS A 133 -23.04 16.54 23.23
N PRO A 134 -23.54 16.18 24.43
CA PRO A 134 -23.81 14.78 24.73
C PRO A 134 -24.70 14.28 23.59
N SER A 135 -24.19 13.38 22.77
CA SER A 135 -25.10 12.58 21.98
C SER A 135 -26.08 11.98 22.98
N LEU A 136 -27.37 11.93 22.66
CA LEU A 136 -28.39 11.26 23.48
C LEU A 136 -28.07 9.76 23.74
N ARG A 137 -26.89 9.26 23.32
CA ARG A 137 -26.37 7.90 23.47
C ARG A 137 -25.70 7.67 24.83
N GLY A 138 -26.41 8.01 25.90
CA GLY A 138 -26.13 7.49 27.25
C GLY A 138 -26.69 6.08 27.49
N LYS A 139 -26.85 5.25 26.45
CA LYS A 139 -27.31 3.86 26.61
C LYS A 139 -26.14 2.90 26.41
N LYS A 140 -25.88 2.14 27.49
CA LYS A 140 -24.87 1.10 27.65
C LYS A 140 -24.85 0.18 26.41
N TRP A 141 -23.69 0.11 25.74
CA TRP A 141 -23.43 -0.91 24.72
C TRP A 141 -23.16 -2.23 25.43
N GLY A 142 -24.12 -3.14 25.38
CA GLY A 142 -23.99 -4.47 25.95
C GLY A 142 -25.30 -5.16 26.26
N GLN A 143 -26.31 -5.08 25.39
CA GLN A 143 -27.36 -6.11 25.29
C GLN A 143 -27.78 -6.25 23.83
N GLU A 144 -27.97 -7.52 23.46
CA GLU A 144 -28.24 -8.04 22.13
C GLU A 144 -29.40 -7.29 21.43
N GLY A 145 -29.21 -6.97 20.15
CA GLY A 145 -30.21 -6.29 19.33
C GLY A 145 -30.09 -6.68 17.84
N PRO A 146 -31.19 -6.54 17.06
CA PRO A 146 -31.53 -7.40 15.93
C PRO A 146 -30.77 -7.08 14.63
N LYS A 147 -30.89 -7.98 13.64
CA LYS A 147 -30.35 -7.88 12.27
C LYS A 147 -30.65 -6.51 11.64
N TYR A 148 -29.58 -5.83 11.16
CA TYR A 148 -29.50 -4.39 10.88
C TYR A 148 -29.97 -3.97 9.48
N SER A 149 -30.42 -2.71 9.35
CA SER A 149 -30.90 -2.06 8.10
C SER A 149 -29.98 -0.91 7.65
N ALA A 150 -30.15 -0.40 6.42
CA ALA A 150 -29.29 0.64 5.83
C ALA A 150 -29.26 1.98 6.61
N SER A 151 -30.25 2.28 7.47
CA SER A 151 -30.22 3.47 8.34
C SER A 151 -29.17 3.35 9.45
N ASP A 152 -28.81 2.12 9.86
CA ASP A 152 -27.83 1.86 10.92
C ASP A 152 -26.37 2.07 10.46
N GLU A 153 -26.12 2.01 9.15
CA GLU A 153 -24.79 2.21 8.59
C GLU A 153 -24.35 3.67 8.67
N HIS A 154 -25.26 4.60 8.38
CA HIS A 154 -24.97 6.03 8.49
C HIS A 154 -24.70 6.43 9.95
N GLU A 155 -25.38 5.79 10.91
CA GLU A 155 -25.14 5.99 12.34
C GLU A 155 -23.78 5.48 12.82
N ARG A 156 -23.22 4.48 12.13
CA ARG A 156 -21.92 3.89 12.48
C ARG A 156 -20.77 4.66 11.85
N LEU A 157 -20.99 5.44 10.79
CA LEU A 157 -19.95 6.16 10.09
C LEU A 157 -19.22 7.13 11.02
N GLY A 158 -17.90 7.03 11.09
CA GLY A 158 -17.04 7.93 11.87
C GLY A 158 -17.24 7.91 13.40
N ALA A 159 -18.10 7.03 13.94
CA ALA A 159 -18.45 6.97 15.36
C ALA A 159 -17.29 6.65 16.31
N LYS A 160 -16.22 6.03 15.79
CA LYS A 160 -15.01 5.65 16.53
C LYS A 160 -13.77 6.45 16.11
N ARG A 161 -13.88 7.51 15.29
CA ARG A 161 -12.72 8.36 14.94
C ARG A 161 -11.93 8.86 16.15
N ARG A 162 -12.64 9.16 17.24
CA ARG A 162 -12.08 9.56 18.56
C ARG A 162 -11.25 8.48 19.26
N HIS A 163 -11.23 7.25 18.73
CA HIS A 163 -10.44 6.13 19.25
C HIS A 163 -9.32 5.73 18.28
N ARG A 164 -9.16 6.43 17.15
CA ARG A 164 -8.16 6.06 16.14
C ARG A 164 -6.76 6.40 16.61
N LEU A 165 -5.86 5.42 16.53
CA LEU A 165 -4.45 5.55 16.89
C LEU A 165 -3.59 5.13 15.69
N CYS A 166 -2.49 5.85 15.46
CA CYS A 166 -1.47 5.43 14.50
C CYS A 166 -0.69 4.22 15.01
N ASN A 167 0.01 3.54 14.11
CA ASN A 167 0.80 2.35 14.39
C ASN A 167 1.85 2.60 15.49
N GLU A 168 2.49 3.77 15.50
CA GLU A 168 3.47 4.13 16.54
C GLU A 168 2.82 4.35 17.91
N CYS A 169 1.64 4.99 17.97
CA CYS A 169 0.90 5.13 19.23
C CYS A 169 0.40 3.78 19.75
N LEU A 170 -0.08 2.90 18.84
CA LEU A 170 -0.45 1.54 19.21
C LEU A 170 0.75 0.74 19.73
N PHE A 171 1.92 0.89 19.11
CA PHE A 171 3.16 0.26 19.53
C PHE A 171 3.55 0.67 20.96
N ARG A 172 3.65 1.97 21.21
CA ARG A 172 4.04 2.52 22.53
C ARG A 172 3.07 2.12 23.64
N LEU A 173 1.79 1.97 23.31
CA LEU A 173 0.77 1.52 24.27
C LEU A 173 0.73 0.00 24.46
N GLY A 174 1.54 -0.78 23.74
CA GLY A 174 1.47 -2.25 23.75
C GLY A 174 0.15 -2.79 23.17
N ARG A 175 -0.50 -2.03 22.29
CA ARG A 175 -1.85 -2.32 21.74
C ARG A 175 -1.84 -2.73 20.27
N LEU A 176 -0.66 -2.91 19.66
CA LEU A 176 -0.61 -3.54 18.35
C LEU A 176 -1.21 -4.93 18.45
N LYS A 177 -2.16 -5.24 17.57
CA LYS A 177 -2.89 -6.50 17.64
C LYS A 177 -1.90 -7.66 17.52
N SER A 178 -2.07 -8.60 18.43
CA SER A 178 -1.29 -9.81 18.58
C SER A 178 -1.36 -10.67 17.34
N LYS A 179 -0.18 -11.06 16.85
CA LYS A 179 0.16 -12.40 16.39
C LYS A 179 -1.05 -13.35 16.31
N TRP A 180 -1.54 -13.64 15.11
CA TRP A 180 -2.44 -14.78 14.93
C TRP A 180 -1.61 -15.96 14.43
N ILE A 181 -1.81 -17.11 15.08
CA ILE A 181 -1.08 -18.34 14.77
C ILE A 181 -1.93 -19.12 13.78
N THR A 182 -1.30 -19.53 12.68
CA THR A 182 -1.87 -20.42 11.67
C THR A 182 -0.97 -21.65 11.53
N ALA A 183 -1.39 -22.60 10.69
CA ALA A 183 -0.52 -23.73 10.32
C ALA A 183 0.79 -23.29 9.63
N GLN A 184 0.83 -22.08 9.08
CA GLN A 184 1.99 -21.49 8.42
C GLN A 184 2.93 -20.78 9.41
N GLY A 185 2.52 -20.63 10.68
CA GLY A 185 3.32 -20.00 11.74
C GLY A 185 2.61 -18.82 12.39
N THR A 186 3.39 -18.00 13.07
CA THR A 186 2.95 -16.78 13.73
C THR A 186 2.97 -15.64 12.72
N HIS A 187 1.81 -15.08 12.39
CA HIS A 187 1.72 -13.93 11.50
C HIS A 187 2.01 -12.63 12.22
N GLY A 188 2.64 -11.70 11.51
CA GLY A 188 3.02 -10.39 12.03
C GLY A 188 4.51 -10.32 12.34
N GLY A 189 4.88 -9.28 13.08
CA GLY A 189 6.27 -9.05 13.48
C GLY A 189 6.58 -9.53 14.90
N THR A 190 7.82 -9.30 15.31
CA THR A 190 8.25 -9.47 16.70
C THR A 190 7.80 -8.27 17.55
N LEU A 191 8.12 -8.28 18.84
CA LEU A 191 7.94 -7.10 19.70
C LEU A 191 8.89 -5.96 19.33
N LYS A 192 10.08 -6.25 18.80
CA LYS A 192 11.08 -5.25 18.40
C LYS A 192 10.75 -4.65 17.03
N THR A 193 10.36 -5.50 16.10
CA THR A 193 10.03 -5.17 14.71
C THR A 193 8.60 -5.62 14.43
N PRO A 194 7.60 -4.89 14.93
CA PRO A 194 6.21 -5.20 14.63
C PRO A 194 5.90 -4.97 13.14
N ILE A 195 5.06 -5.84 12.60
CA ILE A 195 4.54 -5.77 11.24
C ILE A 195 3.01 -5.72 11.31
N GLN A 196 2.38 -4.81 10.56
CA GLN A 196 0.93 -4.60 10.55
C GLN A 196 0.39 -4.58 9.11
N ILE A 197 -0.80 -5.15 8.93
CA ILE A 197 -1.53 -5.05 7.66
C ILE A 197 -1.90 -3.59 7.41
N SER A 198 -1.44 -3.08 6.28
CA SER A 198 -1.89 -1.82 5.65
C SER A 198 -2.76 -2.19 4.45
N ARG A 199 -2.85 -1.33 3.45
CA ARG A 199 -3.87 -1.35 2.39
C ARG A 199 -3.74 -2.49 1.38
N PHE A 200 -4.80 -2.64 0.58
CA PHE A 200 -4.78 -3.45 -0.62
C PHE A 200 -4.48 -2.56 -1.83
N VAL A 201 -3.52 -2.95 -2.65
CA VAL A 201 -3.14 -2.22 -3.88
C VAL A 201 -3.05 -3.19 -5.03
N CYS A 202 -3.50 -2.76 -6.19
CA CYS A 202 -3.32 -3.52 -7.42
C CYS A 202 -1.96 -3.16 -8.01
N PHE A 203 -1.08 -4.15 -8.15
CA PHE A 203 0.12 -4.04 -8.96
C PHE A 203 -0.01 -5.01 -10.13
N PRO A 204 0.53 -4.68 -11.31
CA PRO A 204 0.65 -5.65 -12.38
C PRO A 204 1.49 -6.83 -11.89
N SER A 205 2.75 -6.62 -11.50
CA SER A 205 3.63 -7.68 -11.00
C SER A 205 4.30 -7.35 -9.65
N ALA A 206 5.03 -8.32 -9.11
CA ALA A 206 5.97 -8.06 -8.02
C ALA A 206 7.05 -7.05 -8.44
N LEU A 207 7.52 -7.09 -9.69
CA LEU A 207 8.52 -6.16 -10.19
C LEU A 207 8.03 -4.70 -10.11
N ASP A 208 6.79 -4.44 -10.55
CA ASP A 208 6.20 -3.09 -10.50
C ASP A 208 5.99 -2.57 -9.08
N ARG A 209 5.78 -3.47 -8.11
CA ARG A 209 5.62 -3.08 -6.70
C ARG A 209 6.92 -2.55 -6.11
N TYR A 210 8.04 -3.22 -6.38
CA TYR A 210 9.34 -2.87 -5.78
C TYR A 210 10.13 -1.90 -6.65
N PHE A 211 9.93 -1.93 -7.97
CA PHE A 211 10.65 -1.13 -8.94
C PHE A 211 9.65 -0.52 -9.95
N PRO A 212 8.82 0.44 -9.50
CA PRO A 212 7.87 1.09 -10.39
C PRO A 212 8.61 1.79 -11.54
N ASN A 213 7.99 1.80 -12.73
CA ASN A 213 8.51 2.46 -13.94
C ASN A 213 9.90 1.98 -14.41
N VAL A 214 10.34 0.79 -13.97
CA VAL A 214 11.67 0.27 -14.32
C VAL A 214 11.88 0.12 -15.83
N GLY A 215 10.81 -0.19 -16.58
CA GLY A 215 10.86 -0.22 -18.04
C GLY A 215 11.16 1.16 -18.65
N GLU A 216 10.50 2.22 -18.17
CA GLU A 216 10.75 3.59 -18.63
C GLU A 216 12.18 4.02 -18.33
N ALA A 217 12.69 3.67 -17.15
CA ALA A 217 14.07 3.94 -16.75
C ALA A 217 15.11 3.27 -17.66
N LEU A 218 14.77 2.09 -18.21
CA LEU A 218 15.59 1.36 -19.17
C LEU A 218 15.36 1.81 -20.63
N GLY A 219 14.46 2.77 -20.89
CA GLY A 219 14.06 3.13 -22.25
C GLY A 219 13.23 2.04 -22.96
N LEU A 220 12.70 1.09 -22.20
CA LEU A 220 11.90 -0.06 -22.64
C LEU A 220 10.51 0.03 -21.98
N PRO A 221 9.62 0.94 -22.43
CA PRO A 221 8.28 1.03 -21.88
C PRO A 221 7.57 -0.32 -22.03
N GLY A 222 6.91 -0.76 -20.95
CA GLY A 222 6.21 -2.04 -20.91
C GLY A 222 5.02 -2.09 -21.88
N PRO A 223 4.53 -3.30 -22.21
CA PRO A 223 3.38 -3.46 -23.08
C PRO A 223 2.09 -2.89 -22.46
N ASP A 224 1.21 -2.35 -23.30
CA ASP A 224 -0.03 -1.69 -22.90
C ASP A 224 -0.90 -2.57 -21.98
N GLY A 225 -1.29 -1.98 -20.85
CA GLY A 225 -2.21 -2.56 -19.87
C GLY A 225 -1.55 -3.38 -18.76
N GLY A 226 -0.22 -3.55 -18.75
CA GLY A 226 0.55 -4.20 -17.68
C GLY A 226 0.82 -5.69 -17.88
N ILE A 227 1.63 -6.28 -17.00
CA ILE A 227 2.19 -7.65 -17.13
C ILE A 227 1.10 -8.75 -17.03
N PHE A 228 0.00 -8.51 -16.31
CA PHE A 228 -1.06 -9.50 -16.11
C PHE A 228 -2.47 -8.94 -16.37
N THR A 229 -3.27 -9.67 -17.15
CA THR A 229 -4.63 -9.25 -17.57
C THR A 229 -5.77 -9.94 -16.84
N SER A 230 -5.61 -11.18 -16.39
CA SER A 230 -6.77 -11.95 -15.93
C SER A 230 -7.26 -11.51 -14.55
N HIS A 231 -6.35 -11.01 -13.70
CA HIS A 231 -6.68 -10.38 -12.43
C HIS A 231 -5.59 -9.35 -12.13
N MET A 232 -5.89 -8.05 -12.12
CA MET A 232 -5.07 -7.12 -11.32
C MET A 232 -5.03 -7.70 -9.91
N GLN A 233 -3.85 -8.18 -9.50
CA GLN A 233 -3.73 -8.91 -8.26
C GLN A 233 -3.78 -7.90 -7.12
N ARG A 234 -4.75 -8.06 -6.21
CA ARG A 234 -4.83 -7.22 -5.02
C ARG A 234 -3.76 -7.69 -4.03
N TRP A 235 -2.69 -6.93 -3.92
CA TRP A 235 -1.62 -7.17 -2.96
C TRP A 235 -2.02 -6.63 -1.59
N VAL A 236 -1.81 -7.44 -0.57
CA VAL A 236 -1.84 -6.96 0.82
C VAL A 236 -0.50 -6.29 1.12
N LEU A 237 -0.52 -4.99 1.38
CA LEU A 237 0.65 -4.26 1.83
C LEU A 237 0.79 -4.35 3.34
N TYR A 238 2.03 -4.32 3.81
CA TYR A 238 2.36 -4.43 5.22
C TYR A 238 3.32 -3.31 5.59
N MET A 239 3.08 -2.70 6.75
CA MET A 239 4.00 -1.73 7.33
C MET A 239 4.79 -2.41 8.44
N ALA A 240 6.11 -2.26 8.40
CA ALA A 240 7.03 -2.73 9.43
C ALA A 240 7.71 -1.53 10.10
N ARG A 241 7.87 -1.61 11.41
CA ARG A 241 8.66 -0.63 12.16
C ARG A 241 10.12 -1.05 12.10
N CYS A 242 10.97 -0.24 11.48
CA CYS A 242 12.39 -0.55 11.35
C CYS A 242 13.04 -0.73 12.73
N PRO A 243 13.76 -1.84 13.00
CA PRO A 243 14.43 -2.07 14.28
C PRO A 243 15.52 -1.03 14.58
N THR A 244 16.09 -0.42 13.55
CA THR A 244 17.23 0.48 13.67
C THR A 244 16.81 1.94 13.82
N CYS A 245 15.98 2.46 12.90
CA CYS A 245 15.54 3.87 12.96
C CYS A 245 14.16 4.07 13.60
N SER A 246 13.45 3.01 13.98
CA SER A 246 12.11 3.10 14.58
C SER A 246 11.01 3.70 13.70
N VAL A 247 11.31 3.97 12.42
CA VAL A 247 10.33 4.50 11.45
C VAL A 247 9.50 3.38 10.85
N TRP A 248 8.20 3.62 10.70
CA TRP A 248 7.27 2.73 10.01
C TRP A 248 7.42 2.89 8.49
N GLN A 249 7.69 1.80 7.78
CA GLN A 249 7.84 1.80 6.33
C GLN A 249 7.16 0.56 5.73
N GLU A 250 6.80 0.62 4.45
CA GLU A 250 6.25 -0.54 3.75
C GLU A 250 7.32 -1.65 3.64
N LEU A 251 6.91 -2.92 3.69
CA LEU A 251 7.86 -4.05 3.67
C LEU A 251 8.79 -4.07 2.45
N SER A 252 8.40 -3.50 1.31
CA SER A 252 9.27 -3.35 0.15
C SER A 252 10.54 -2.57 0.44
N MET A 253 10.52 -1.65 1.42
CA MET A 253 11.70 -0.89 1.85
C MET A 253 12.75 -1.75 2.56
N PHE A 254 12.43 -3.00 2.88
CA PHE A 254 13.30 -3.95 3.54
C PHE A 254 13.79 -5.07 2.62
N ARG A 255 13.46 -5.00 1.30
CA ARG A 255 13.91 -5.97 0.29
C ARG A 255 13.58 -7.43 0.65
N VAL A 256 12.40 -7.64 1.23
CA VAL A 256 11.92 -8.98 1.61
C VAL A 256 10.49 -9.21 1.12
N GLY A 257 10.16 -10.46 0.83
CA GLY A 257 8.87 -10.88 0.31
C GLY A 257 8.90 -11.12 -1.19
N GLY A 258 7.84 -10.73 -1.91
CA GLY A 258 7.86 -10.70 -3.38
C GLY A 258 7.25 -11.92 -4.08
N SER A 259 7.00 -13.04 -3.39
CA SER A 259 6.10 -14.08 -3.91
C SER A 259 4.66 -13.62 -3.82
N PHE A 260 3.86 -14.03 -4.81
CA PHE A 260 2.39 -14.12 -4.91
C PHE A 260 1.55 -13.21 -3.98
N PRO A 261 0.47 -12.55 -4.47
CA PRO A 261 -0.29 -11.47 -3.78
C PRO A 261 -0.85 -11.75 -2.38
N ALA A 262 -0.74 -12.99 -1.89
CA ALA A 262 -1.11 -13.42 -0.55
C ALA A 262 0.08 -13.63 0.40
N TRP A 263 1.31 -13.22 0.03
CA TRP A 263 2.44 -13.33 0.94
C TRP A 263 2.14 -12.60 2.25
N SER A 264 2.21 -13.34 3.34
CA SER A 264 2.07 -12.84 4.69
C SER A 264 3.32 -13.22 5.46
N PRO A 265 3.99 -12.27 6.13
CA PRO A 265 5.15 -12.60 6.96
C PRO A 265 4.68 -13.47 8.12
N ALA A 266 5.02 -14.76 8.03
CA ALA A 266 4.78 -15.76 9.05
C ALA A 266 6.14 -16.28 9.54
N HIS A 267 6.33 -16.29 10.85
CA HIS A 267 7.56 -16.72 11.50
C HIS A 267 7.28 -17.83 12.51
N ASP A 268 8.31 -18.51 12.97
CA ASP A 268 8.23 -19.63 13.93
C ASP A 268 7.81 -19.25 15.38
N GLY A 269 7.41 -18.00 15.62
CA GLY A 269 7.11 -17.46 16.95
C GLY A 269 8.27 -16.68 17.57
N GLU A 270 9.51 -17.00 17.21
CA GLU A 270 10.73 -16.34 17.70
C GLU A 270 11.15 -15.19 16.80
N GLY A 271 10.83 -15.28 15.51
CA GLY A 271 11.10 -14.22 14.54
C GLY A 271 11.80 -14.73 13.29
N ASN A 272 12.12 -16.02 13.24
CA ASN A 272 12.70 -16.66 12.06
C ASN A 272 11.60 -16.90 11.04
N VAL A 273 11.74 -16.30 9.87
CA VAL A 273 10.88 -16.51 8.72
C VAL A 273 11.53 -17.57 7.85
N ARG A 274 10.84 -18.70 7.70
CA ARG A 274 11.20 -19.71 6.70
C ARG A 274 10.34 -19.53 5.48
N TYR A 275 10.93 -18.98 4.44
CA TYR A 275 10.19 -18.66 3.24
C TYR A 275 9.93 -19.91 2.40
N ARG A 276 8.66 -20.24 2.17
CA ARG A 276 8.21 -21.38 1.35
C ARG A 276 7.43 -20.94 0.10
N GLY A 277 7.91 -19.93 -0.63
CA GLY A 277 7.20 -19.40 -1.80
C GLY A 277 8.12 -19.00 -2.97
N GLY A 278 8.19 -19.80 -4.04
CA GLY A 278 8.99 -19.47 -5.23
C GLY A 278 10.49 -19.74 -5.09
N LEU A 279 11.27 -19.25 -6.06
CA LEU A 279 12.72 -19.52 -6.27
C LEU A 279 13.67 -18.99 -5.17
N ASN A 280 13.15 -18.57 -4.02
CA ASN A 280 13.94 -17.98 -2.94
C ASN A 280 13.93 -18.81 -1.67
N HIS A 281 15.14 -19.07 -1.17
CA HIS A 281 15.41 -19.74 0.09
C HIS A 281 16.38 -18.89 0.90
N GLU A 282 15.95 -17.71 1.33
CA GLU A 282 16.68 -17.00 2.38
C GLU A 282 15.81 -16.98 3.63
N ASP A 283 16.18 -17.86 4.56
CA ASP A 283 15.71 -17.79 5.93
C ASP A 283 16.31 -16.52 6.54
N PHE A 284 15.46 -15.67 7.09
CA PHE A 284 15.89 -14.44 7.75
C PHE A 284 15.19 -14.26 9.08
N HIS A 285 15.80 -13.47 9.96
CA HIS A 285 15.18 -13.07 11.21
C HIS A 285 14.58 -11.67 11.08
N ILE A 286 13.31 -11.50 11.50
CA ILE A 286 12.57 -10.24 11.34
C ILE A 286 13.28 -9.06 12.03
N ASP A 287 14.01 -9.31 13.12
CA ASP A 287 14.71 -8.24 13.86
C ASP A 287 16.00 -7.73 13.23
N ASP A 288 16.43 -8.37 12.15
CA ASP A 288 17.63 -8.01 11.38
C ASP A 288 17.26 -7.20 10.12
N LEU A 289 15.96 -7.05 9.84
CA LEU A 289 15.47 -6.27 8.71
C LEU A 289 15.98 -4.83 8.76
N THR A 290 16.58 -4.39 7.66
CA THR A 290 17.14 -3.04 7.54
C THR A 290 16.46 -2.30 6.39
N CYS A 291 15.81 -1.16 6.70
CA CYS A 291 15.17 -0.34 5.66
C CYS A 291 16.21 0.35 4.76
N HIS A 292 15.82 0.77 3.54
CA HIS A 292 16.71 1.45 2.59
C HIS A 292 17.52 2.59 3.22
N ALA A 293 16.87 3.48 3.97
CA ALA A 293 17.54 4.61 4.60
C ALA A 293 18.60 4.17 5.64
N CYS A 294 18.33 3.12 6.42
CA CYS A 294 19.31 2.58 7.36
C CYS A 294 20.44 1.85 6.62
N CYS A 295 20.12 1.08 5.58
CA CYS A 295 21.12 0.41 4.75
C CYS A 295 22.07 1.43 4.13
N LEU A 296 21.54 2.49 3.52
CA LEU A 296 22.31 3.60 2.98
C LEU A 296 23.20 4.27 4.04
N ARG A 297 22.66 4.52 5.23
CA ARG A 297 23.39 5.18 6.32
C ARG A 297 24.54 4.34 6.88
N TYR A 298 24.34 3.04 7.05
CA TYR A 298 25.29 2.17 7.76
C TYR A 298 26.19 1.34 6.84
N GLN A 299 25.71 0.95 5.66
CA GLN A 299 26.44 0.15 4.68
C GLN A 299 26.89 0.97 3.46
N GLY A 300 26.34 2.18 3.29
CA GLY A 300 26.68 3.06 2.18
C GLY A 300 25.86 2.79 0.91
N PHE A 301 25.98 3.73 -0.03
CA PHE A 301 25.23 3.71 -1.29
C PHE A 301 25.58 2.47 -2.13
N GLY A 302 26.88 2.17 -2.31
CA GLY A 302 27.33 1.05 -3.13
C GLY A 302 26.77 -0.31 -2.69
N TYR A 303 26.70 -0.56 -1.37
CA TYR A 303 26.11 -1.79 -0.84
C TYR A 303 24.60 -1.87 -1.15
N LEU A 304 23.85 -0.79 -0.87
CA LEU A 304 22.42 -0.76 -1.16
C LEU A 304 22.13 -0.97 -2.65
N CYS A 305 22.99 -0.48 -3.53
CA CYS A 305 22.86 -0.64 -4.98
C CYS A 305 22.98 -2.10 -5.40
N VAL A 306 23.99 -2.82 -4.90
CA VAL A 306 24.17 -4.25 -5.17
C VAL A 306 22.98 -5.05 -4.62
N ASP A 307 22.58 -4.78 -3.38
CA ASP A 307 21.46 -5.45 -2.71
C ASP A 307 20.12 -5.24 -3.46
N LEU A 308 19.87 -4.02 -3.97
CA LEU A 308 18.71 -3.73 -4.82
C LEU A 308 18.79 -4.41 -6.19
N LEU A 309 19.98 -4.51 -6.79
CA LEU A 309 20.17 -5.18 -8.07
C LEU A 309 19.93 -6.69 -7.95
N ASP A 310 20.47 -7.32 -6.90
CA ASP A 310 20.23 -8.74 -6.60
C ASP A 310 18.73 -8.98 -6.39
N TRP A 311 18.07 -8.12 -5.61
CA TRP A 311 16.62 -8.17 -5.42
C TRP A 311 15.84 -7.99 -6.72
N TYR A 312 16.25 -7.07 -7.60
CA TYR A 312 15.65 -6.86 -8.92
C TYR A 312 15.77 -8.10 -9.79
N CYS A 313 16.99 -8.65 -9.96
CA CYS A 313 17.24 -9.86 -10.75
C CYS A 313 16.40 -11.04 -10.26
N LEU A 314 16.18 -11.10 -8.96
CA LEU A 314 15.39 -12.13 -8.32
C LEU A 314 13.88 -12.00 -8.57
N LEU A 315 13.33 -10.79 -8.44
CA LEU A 315 11.95 -10.52 -8.81
C LEU A 315 11.72 -10.70 -10.31
N MET A 316 12.71 -10.38 -11.14
CA MET A 316 12.70 -10.60 -12.58
C MET A 316 12.57 -12.09 -12.90
N LYS A 317 13.42 -12.94 -12.31
CA LYS A 317 13.34 -14.41 -12.46
C LYS A 317 11.99 -14.95 -12.01
N SER A 318 11.49 -14.52 -10.86
CA SER A 318 10.17 -14.94 -10.36
C SER A 318 9.04 -14.54 -11.31
N THR A 319 9.06 -13.30 -11.81
CA THR A 319 8.05 -12.79 -12.74
C THR A 319 8.12 -13.52 -14.07
N ARG A 320 9.32 -13.78 -14.60
CA ARG A 320 9.53 -14.57 -15.82
C ARG A 320 9.00 -15.99 -15.66
N PHE A 321 9.26 -16.65 -14.53
CA PHE A 321 8.71 -17.97 -14.25
C PHE A 321 7.17 -17.98 -14.29
N GLU A 322 6.52 -16.97 -13.70
CA GLU A 322 5.06 -16.84 -13.77
C GLU A 322 4.55 -16.64 -15.22
N ILE A 323 5.26 -15.85 -16.03
CA ILE A 323 4.92 -15.64 -17.44
C ILE A 323 5.12 -16.92 -18.27
N ASP A 324 6.21 -17.66 -18.04
CA ASP A 324 6.46 -18.95 -18.67
C ASP A 324 5.33 -19.94 -18.33
N LEU A 325 4.90 -20.00 -17.07
CA LEU A 325 3.75 -20.81 -16.67
C LEU A 325 2.46 -20.39 -17.37
N GLN A 326 2.25 -19.10 -17.60
CA GLN A 326 1.07 -18.59 -18.31
C GLN A 326 1.10 -18.93 -19.78
N LEU A 327 2.23 -18.73 -20.48
CA LEU A 327 2.43 -19.16 -21.87
C LEU A 327 2.09 -20.65 -22.03
N LEU A 328 2.47 -21.47 -21.05
CA LEU A 328 2.27 -22.92 -21.08
C LEU A 328 0.90 -23.40 -20.58
N SER A 329 0.15 -22.56 -19.87
CA SER A 329 -1.05 -22.97 -19.11
C SER A 329 -2.17 -23.52 -19.98
N GLY A 330 -2.50 -22.86 -21.10
CA GLY A 330 -3.65 -23.25 -21.92
C GLY A 330 -3.41 -24.51 -22.75
N TRP A 331 -2.16 -24.88 -23.02
CA TRP A 331 -1.86 -26.17 -23.64
C TRP A 331 -2.41 -27.32 -22.81
N SER A 332 -2.25 -27.25 -21.48
CA SER A 332 -2.79 -28.27 -20.59
C SER A 332 -4.28 -28.43 -20.81
N ALA A 333 -5.01 -27.31 -20.86
CA ALA A 333 -6.44 -27.33 -21.08
C ALA A 333 -6.81 -27.96 -22.45
N ILE A 334 -6.05 -27.69 -23.51
CA ILE A 334 -6.23 -28.34 -24.81
C ILE A 334 -6.03 -29.86 -24.69
N ARG A 335 -4.98 -30.31 -23.99
CA ARG A 335 -4.71 -31.75 -23.76
C ARG A 335 -5.82 -32.43 -22.98
N TRP A 336 -6.27 -31.85 -21.87
CA TRP A 336 -7.36 -32.39 -21.05
C TRP A 336 -8.69 -32.45 -21.81
N ASN A 337 -8.92 -31.49 -22.72
CA ASN A 337 -10.14 -31.43 -23.53
C ASN A 337 -10.01 -32.12 -24.89
N GLN A 338 -8.91 -32.84 -25.16
CA GLN A 338 -8.62 -33.41 -26.48
C GLN A 338 -9.74 -34.31 -27.02
N ARG A 339 -10.42 -35.04 -26.12
CA ARG A 339 -11.53 -35.93 -26.46
C ARG A 339 -12.73 -35.18 -27.05
N ARG A 340 -12.90 -33.90 -26.69
CA ARG A 340 -14.03 -33.03 -27.05
C ARG A 340 -13.90 -32.38 -28.43
N PHE A 341 -12.70 -32.31 -29.01
CA PHE A 341 -12.53 -31.78 -30.37
C PHE A 341 -13.14 -32.73 -31.42
N ASN A 342 -13.56 -32.18 -32.57
CA ASN A 342 -14.10 -32.99 -33.67
C ASN A 342 -13.03 -33.94 -34.24
N ARG A 343 -13.43 -35.16 -34.61
CA ARG A 343 -12.56 -36.18 -35.20
C ARG A 343 -11.75 -35.66 -36.41
N LYS A 344 -12.31 -34.74 -37.20
CA LYS A 344 -11.66 -34.07 -38.34
C LYS A 344 -10.34 -33.40 -37.94
N TYR A 345 -10.32 -32.67 -36.82
CA TYR A 345 -9.16 -31.87 -36.38
C TYR A 345 -8.29 -32.57 -35.34
N LYS A 346 -8.73 -33.72 -34.79
CA LYS A 346 -8.00 -34.44 -33.73
C LYS A 346 -6.58 -34.85 -34.12
N LYS A 347 -6.27 -35.06 -35.40
CA LYS A 347 -4.93 -35.45 -35.85
C LYS A 347 -3.97 -34.27 -35.77
N ASP A 348 -4.39 -33.10 -36.24
CA ASP A 348 -3.57 -31.89 -36.24
C ASP A 348 -3.35 -31.37 -34.82
N ILE A 349 -4.38 -31.38 -33.98
CA ILE A 349 -4.26 -31.02 -32.55
C ILE A 349 -3.32 -31.99 -31.83
N ARG A 350 -3.34 -33.29 -32.18
CA ARG A 350 -2.40 -34.27 -31.62
C ARG A 350 -0.95 -33.94 -31.96
N ARG A 351 -0.68 -33.61 -33.23
CA ARG A 351 0.65 -33.20 -33.69
C ARG A 351 1.15 -32.00 -32.89
N ILE A 352 0.33 -30.94 -32.80
CA ILE A 352 0.66 -29.75 -32.03
C ILE A 352 0.99 -30.10 -30.57
N LEU A 353 0.17 -30.92 -29.92
CA LEU A 353 0.41 -31.32 -28.53
C LEU A 353 1.67 -32.17 -28.34
N GLN A 354 2.03 -33.00 -29.33
CA GLN A 354 3.27 -33.79 -29.30
C GLN A 354 4.50 -32.89 -29.34
N ASP A 355 4.48 -31.86 -30.18
CA ASP A 355 5.58 -30.88 -30.25
C ASP A 355 5.75 -30.13 -28.93
N MET A 356 4.67 -29.93 -28.19
CA MET A 356 4.68 -29.29 -26.87
C MET A 356 5.06 -30.23 -25.71
N GLU A 357 5.25 -31.55 -25.92
CA GLU A 357 5.45 -32.52 -24.83
C GLU A 357 6.66 -32.20 -23.95
N HIS A 358 7.79 -31.82 -24.56
CA HIS A 358 9.01 -31.46 -23.83
C HIS A 358 8.82 -30.20 -22.96
N MET A 359 7.99 -29.25 -23.42
CA MET A 359 7.68 -28.02 -22.69
C MET A 359 6.86 -28.29 -21.44
N TYR A 360 5.98 -29.31 -21.45
CA TYR A 360 5.28 -29.73 -20.24
C TYR A 360 6.22 -30.29 -19.18
N GLN A 361 7.21 -31.06 -19.58
CA GLN A 361 8.18 -31.62 -18.64
C GLN A 361 9.02 -30.51 -18.00
N LYS A 362 9.34 -29.47 -18.76
CA LYS A 362 9.99 -28.25 -18.26
C LYS A 362 9.11 -27.44 -17.31
N ARG A 363 7.80 -27.30 -17.59
CA ARG A 363 6.84 -26.55 -16.75
C ARG A 363 6.89 -26.92 -15.25
N HIS A 364 7.25 -28.16 -14.93
CA HIS A 364 7.31 -28.66 -13.55
C HIS A 364 8.68 -28.51 -12.88
N ARG A 365 9.68 -27.95 -13.58
CA ARG A 365 11.01 -27.71 -13.05
C ARG A 365 11.15 -26.22 -12.68
N PRO A 366 11.40 -25.89 -11.39
CA PRO A 366 11.55 -24.50 -10.95
C PRO A 366 12.66 -23.77 -11.73
N ASP A 367 13.73 -24.49 -12.09
CA ASP A 367 14.93 -23.90 -12.68
C ASP A 367 14.93 -23.85 -14.22
N SER A 368 13.87 -24.32 -14.89
CA SER A 368 13.84 -24.33 -16.35
C SER A 368 13.08 -23.12 -16.89
N GLU A 369 13.81 -22.06 -17.19
CA GLU A 369 13.32 -20.93 -17.95
C GLU A 369 13.12 -21.31 -19.43
N LEU A 370 12.15 -20.67 -20.07
CA LEU A 370 12.00 -20.79 -21.52
C LEU A 370 13.04 -19.94 -22.24
N GLY A 371 13.68 -20.51 -23.25
CA GLY A 371 14.54 -19.78 -24.18
C GLY A 371 13.78 -19.22 -25.39
N TYR A 372 14.43 -18.36 -26.17
CA TYR A 372 13.86 -17.76 -27.39
C TYR A 372 13.32 -18.80 -28.39
N GLN A 373 14.06 -19.89 -28.61
CA GLN A 373 13.66 -20.96 -29.53
C GLN A 373 12.38 -21.66 -29.06
N GLU A 374 12.27 -21.87 -27.75
CA GLU A 374 11.13 -22.53 -27.14
C GLU A 374 9.89 -21.64 -27.19
N VAL A 375 10.05 -20.36 -26.90
CA VAL A 375 8.96 -19.38 -27.03
C VAL A 375 8.53 -19.20 -28.49
N ALA A 376 9.46 -19.20 -29.44
CA ALA A 376 9.13 -19.19 -30.86
C ALA A 376 8.32 -20.42 -31.28
N LEU A 377 8.67 -21.60 -30.76
CA LEU A 377 7.89 -22.83 -30.97
C LEU A 377 6.48 -22.70 -30.37
N VAL A 378 6.37 -22.20 -29.14
CA VAL A 378 5.07 -21.99 -28.45
C VAL A 378 4.19 -21.05 -29.27
N GLU A 379 4.73 -19.94 -29.74
CA GLU A 379 4.02 -18.96 -30.58
C GLU A 379 3.57 -19.57 -31.91
N MET A 380 4.46 -20.28 -32.60
CA MET A 380 4.14 -20.94 -33.87
C MET A 380 2.98 -21.93 -33.69
N ARG A 381 3.05 -22.78 -32.65
CA ARG A 381 1.99 -23.75 -32.34
C ARG A 381 0.70 -23.08 -31.92
N TYR A 382 0.77 -21.97 -31.20
CA TYR A 382 -0.41 -21.17 -30.84
C TYR A 382 -1.13 -20.65 -32.09
N ARG A 383 -0.40 -20.11 -33.08
CA ARG A 383 -0.98 -19.66 -34.36
C ARG A 383 -1.63 -20.81 -35.13
N GLU A 384 -0.95 -21.95 -35.27
CA GLU A 384 -1.53 -23.15 -35.90
C GLU A 384 -2.83 -23.59 -35.21
N PHE A 385 -2.84 -23.56 -33.87
CA PHE A 385 -4.02 -23.91 -33.10
C PHE A 385 -5.16 -22.91 -33.28
N ILE A 386 -4.88 -21.60 -33.34
CA ILE A 386 -5.88 -20.57 -33.65
C ILE A 386 -6.56 -20.86 -34.98
N GLU A 387 -5.80 -21.16 -36.04
CA GLU A 387 -6.38 -21.41 -37.36
C GLU A 387 -7.34 -22.62 -37.34
N ILE A 388 -6.97 -23.68 -36.62
CA ILE A 388 -7.82 -24.85 -36.41
C ILE A 388 -9.07 -24.46 -35.62
N TRP A 389 -8.89 -23.69 -34.54
CA TRP A 389 -9.97 -23.23 -33.68
C TRP A 389 -10.99 -22.37 -34.43
N GLU A 390 -10.53 -21.43 -35.27
CA GLU A 390 -11.39 -20.59 -36.10
C GLU A 390 -12.16 -21.40 -37.14
N LYS A 391 -11.50 -22.36 -37.81
CA LYS A 391 -12.18 -23.30 -38.74
C LYS A 391 -13.27 -24.09 -38.01
N MET A 392 -12.97 -24.62 -36.82
CA MET A 392 -13.95 -25.31 -35.99
C MET A 392 -15.14 -24.42 -35.61
N ARG A 393 -14.87 -23.14 -35.28
CA ARG A 393 -15.91 -22.15 -34.94
C ARG A 393 -16.82 -21.88 -36.13
N MET A 394 -16.25 -21.64 -37.31
CA MET A 394 -17.00 -21.36 -38.55
C MET A 394 -17.87 -22.54 -38.99
N GLU A 395 -17.40 -23.77 -38.75
CA GLU A 395 -18.16 -25.00 -39.05
C GLU A 395 -19.21 -25.36 -37.98
N GLY A 396 -19.41 -24.53 -36.96
CA GLY A 396 -20.37 -24.81 -35.87
C GLY A 396 -19.98 -26.02 -35.01
N GLN A 397 -18.70 -26.43 -35.03
CA GLN A 397 -18.23 -27.64 -34.35
C GLN A 397 -17.73 -27.39 -32.91
N ILE A 398 -17.87 -26.17 -32.42
CA ILE A 398 -17.59 -25.81 -31.02
C ILE A 398 -18.93 -25.63 -30.32
N ALA A 399 -19.28 -26.57 -29.43
CA ALA A 399 -20.43 -26.39 -28.55
C ALA A 399 -20.16 -25.19 -27.63
N SER A 400 -20.95 -24.13 -27.79
CA SER A 400 -20.91 -22.94 -26.95
C SER A 400 -21.08 -23.34 -25.48
N GLY A 401 -20.11 -22.99 -24.63
CA GLY A 401 -20.31 -22.97 -23.18
C GLY A 401 -19.29 -23.70 -22.31
N LYS A 402 -18.60 -24.77 -22.78
CA LYS A 402 -17.70 -25.56 -21.88
C LYS A 402 -16.19 -25.34 -22.04
N LEU A 403 -15.73 -24.83 -23.18
CA LEU A 403 -14.33 -24.42 -23.37
C LEU A 403 -14.17 -22.89 -23.33
N THR A 404 -15.23 -22.13 -23.66
CA THR A 404 -15.16 -20.71 -24.01
C THR A 404 -15.53 -19.74 -22.90
N GLU A 405 -16.39 -20.11 -21.95
CA GLU A 405 -16.87 -19.18 -20.91
C GLU A 405 -16.19 -19.46 -19.57
N GLY A 406 -15.50 -18.44 -19.04
CA GLY A 406 -14.92 -18.45 -17.69
C GLY A 406 -13.81 -19.48 -17.42
N SER A 407 -13.28 -20.15 -18.45
CA SER A 407 -12.26 -21.19 -18.28
C SER A 407 -10.84 -20.62 -18.31
N LEU A 408 -9.89 -21.29 -17.65
CA LEU A 408 -8.45 -20.97 -17.76
C LEU A 408 -7.97 -20.97 -19.23
N PHE A 409 -8.61 -21.75 -20.10
CA PHE A 409 -8.32 -21.78 -21.53
C PHE A 409 -8.76 -20.49 -22.23
N SER A 410 -9.95 -19.97 -21.99
CA SER A 410 -10.39 -18.74 -22.66
C SER A 410 -9.58 -17.53 -22.21
N SER A 411 -9.23 -17.48 -20.92
CA SER A 411 -8.30 -16.48 -20.40
C SER A 411 -6.93 -16.58 -21.07
N TRP A 412 -6.33 -17.77 -21.14
CA TRP A 412 -5.06 -17.97 -21.86
C TRP A 412 -5.16 -17.59 -23.34
N PHE A 413 -6.21 -18.07 -24.03
CA PHE A 413 -6.39 -17.92 -25.47
C PHE A 413 -6.47 -16.43 -25.85
N ILE A 414 -7.23 -15.63 -25.11
CA ILE A 414 -7.39 -14.19 -25.34
C ILE A 414 -6.10 -13.43 -24.99
N ASN A 415 -5.43 -13.82 -23.92
CA ASN A 415 -4.31 -13.06 -23.36
C ASN A 415 -2.94 -13.46 -23.93
N PHE A 416 -2.84 -14.57 -24.66
CA PHE A 416 -1.56 -15.09 -25.15
C PHE A 416 -0.68 -14.06 -25.87
N PRO A 417 -1.18 -13.24 -26.82
CA PRO A 417 -0.33 -12.25 -27.50
C PRO A 417 0.28 -11.24 -26.54
N ARG A 418 -0.47 -10.85 -25.50
CA ARG A 418 0.00 -9.92 -24.47
C ARG A 418 0.98 -10.58 -23.51
N VAL A 419 0.73 -11.82 -23.09
CA VAL A 419 1.69 -12.60 -22.29
C VAL A 419 3.01 -12.78 -23.04
N LEU A 420 2.95 -13.05 -24.35
CA LEU A 420 4.12 -13.16 -25.21
C LEU A 420 4.88 -11.84 -25.35
N ALA A 421 4.18 -10.73 -25.57
CA ALA A 421 4.80 -9.40 -25.60
C ALA A 421 5.49 -9.06 -24.27
N THR A 422 4.84 -9.40 -23.15
CA THR A 422 5.37 -9.22 -21.80
C THR A 422 6.62 -10.07 -21.58
N TRP A 423 6.63 -11.32 -22.04
CA TRP A 423 7.81 -12.18 -21.96
C TRP A 423 9.01 -11.58 -22.71
N ARG A 424 8.79 -11.07 -23.93
CA ARG A 424 9.84 -10.43 -24.73
C ARG A 424 10.37 -9.18 -24.06
N TRP A 425 9.47 -8.34 -23.55
CA TRP A 425 9.85 -7.14 -22.80
C TRP A 425 10.67 -7.47 -21.54
N LEU A 426 10.28 -8.46 -20.73
CA LEU A 426 11.05 -8.89 -19.56
C LEU A 426 12.45 -9.38 -19.95
N ARG A 427 12.57 -10.09 -21.08
CA ARG A 427 13.87 -10.53 -21.61
C ARG A 427 14.73 -9.34 -22.04
N GLU A 428 14.17 -8.38 -22.75
CA GLU A 428 14.89 -7.16 -23.14
C GLU A 428 15.36 -6.36 -21.92
N CYS A 429 14.51 -6.22 -20.88
CA CYS A 429 14.91 -5.59 -19.63
C CYS A 429 16.05 -6.34 -18.93
N GLN A 430 15.97 -7.67 -18.87
CA GLN A 430 17.02 -8.49 -18.28
C GLN A 430 18.33 -8.36 -19.06
N ASP A 431 18.29 -8.49 -20.37
CA ASP A 431 19.46 -8.36 -21.23
C ASP A 431 20.06 -6.94 -21.11
N ALA A 432 19.23 -5.88 -20.98
CA ALA A 432 19.72 -4.52 -20.77
C ALA A 432 20.47 -4.37 -19.45
N VAL A 433 19.97 -4.99 -18.37
CA VAL A 433 20.62 -4.97 -17.06
C VAL A 433 21.90 -5.81 -17.03
N GLU A 434 21.90 -6.98 -17.67
CA GLU A 434 23.06 -7.88 -17.72
C GLU A 434 24.19 -7.35 -18.62
N ASN A 435 23.85 -6.61 -19.69
CA ASN A 435 24.82 -6.11 -20.67
C ASN A 435 25.33 -4.68 -20.41
N ASP A 436 24.84 -3.97 -19.39
CA ASP A 436 25.33 -2.63 -19.03
C ASP A 436 26.29 -2.68 -17.82
N PRO A 437 27.61 -2.60 -18.04
CA PRO A 437 28.60 -2.60 -16.96
C PRO A 437 28.52 -1.36 -16.04
N GLY A 438 27.84 -0.28 -16.47
CA GLY A 438 27.61 0.93 -15.68
C GLY A 438 26.42 0.86 -14.72
N LEU A 439 25.60 -0.19 -14.83
CA LEU A 439 24.55 -0.52 -13.85
C LEU A 439 25.07 -1.35 -12.69
N GLY A 440 26.23 -2.00 -12.84
CA GLY A 440 26.75 -2.90 -11.82
C GLY A 440 27.50 -2.19 -10.69
N LEU A 441 28.46 -1.32 -10.99
CA LEU A 441 29.40 -0.80 -9.99
C LEU A 441 29.96 0.54 -10.46
N TYR A 442 30.05 1.50 -9.54
CA TYR A 442 30.63 2.85 -9.62
C TYR A 442 29.67 4.02 -9.93
N PRO A 443 29.36 4.87 -8.93
CA PRO A 443 29.01 6.24 -9.23
C PRO A 443 30.25 6.91 -9.82
N ASN A 444 30.16 7.41 -11.05
CA ASN A 444 31.18 8.31 -11.58
C ASN A 444 31.00 9.68 -10.91
N PRO A 445 31.91 10.12 -10.02
CA PRO A 445 31.74 11.37 -9.28
C PRO A 445 31.77 12.62 -10.18
N ASP A 446 32.24 12.51 -11.43
CA ASP A 446 32.31 13.62 -12.39
C ASP A 446 31.13 13.67 -13.37
N ARG A 447 30.14 12.77 -13.25
CA ARG A 447 28.90 12.85 -14.03
C ARG A 447 27.76 13.33 -13.14
N THR A 448 27.47 14.62 -13.20
CA THR A 448 26.20 15.25 -12.80
C THR A 448 25.00 14.81 -13.65
N ASN A 449 25.12 13.69 -14.38
CA ASN A 449 24.07 13.20 -15.26
C ASN A 449 23.35 12.03 -14.55
N PRO A 450 22.03 12.10 -14.32
CA PRO A 450 21.24 11.09 -13.59
C PRO A 450 21.08 9.75 -14.34
N GLY A 451 22.05 9.36 -15.18
CA GLY A 451 21.94 8.30 -16.18
C GLY A 451 22.30 6.88 -15.73
N SER A 452 22.64 6.62 -14.46
CA SER A 452 22.76 5.23 -13.99
C SER A 452 21.40 4.77 -13.50
N PHE A 453 20.86 3.67 -14.03
CA PHE A 453 19.54 3.17 -13.61
C PHE A 453 19.47 2.86 -12.12
N ILE A 454 20.60 2.58 -11.47
CA ILE A 454 20.69 2.48 -10.01
C ILE A 454 20.43 3.82 -9.29
N ALA A 455 20.95 4.94 -9.78
CA ALA A 455 20.62 6.26 -9.24
C ALA A 455 19.14 6.60 -9.46
N PHE A 456 18.54 6.17 -10.58
CA PHE A 456 17.10 6.26 -10.79
C PHE A 456 16.33 5.40 -9.77
N LEU A 457 16.70 4.12 -9.60
CA LEU A 457 16.06 3.22 -8.64
C LEU A 457 16.13 3.80 -7.21
N VAL A 458 17.28 4.31 -6.79
CA VAL A 458 17.45 4.90 -5.46
C VAL A 458 16.74 6.26 -5.34
N HIS A 459 16.72 7.09 -6.39
CA HIS A 459 16.04 8.39 -6.39
C HIS A 459 14.52 8.23 -6.38
N ASP A 460 13.94 7.32 -7.16
CA ASP A 460 12.49 7.10 -7.20
C ASP A 460 11.97 6.36 -5.96
N LEU A 461 12.76 5.41 -5.41
CA LEU A 461 12.49 4.79 -4.12
C LEU A 461 12.60 5.79 -2.96
N ASN A 462 13.53 6.75 -3.04
CA ASN A 462 13.71 7.78 -2.02
C ASN A 462 12.85 9.03 -2.22
N ASN A 463 12.24 9.31 -3.37
CA ASN A 463 11.35 10.48 -3.50
C ASN A 463 10.01 10.30 -2.76
N GLY A 464 9.69 9.08 -2.32
CA GLY A 464 8.70 8.85 -1.26
C GLY A 464 9.19 9.21 0.16
N ILE A 465 10.51 9.33 0.35
CA ILE A 465 11.19 9.54 1.64
C ILE A 465 11.74 10.98 1.77
N ILE A 466 12.24 11.59 0.69
CA ILE A 466 12.85 12.93 0.71
C ILE A 466 11.81 14.01 1.04
N ALA A 467 10.55 13.85 0.63
CA ALA A 467 9.46 14.74 1.09
C ALA A 467 9.27 14.74 2.62
N GLY A 468 9.69 13.66 3.31
CA GLY A 468 9.68 13.54 4.77
C GLY A 468 10.99 13.98 5.46
N ILE A 469 12.09 14.16 4.72
CA ILE A 469 13.37 14.63 5.28
C ILE A 469 13.55 16.14 5.04
N THR A 470 13.13 16.68 3.90
CA THR A 470 13.17 18.14 3.66
C THR A 470 12.18 18.92 4.54
N SER A 471 11.21 18.26 5.17
CA SER A 471 10.29 18.88 6.15
C SER A 471 10.87 18.94 7.57
N LEU A 472 12.04 18.34 7.84
CA LEU A 472 12.76 18.45 9.11
C LEU A 472 13.97 19.41 9.04
N GLU A 473 14.51 19.69 7.85
CA GLU A 473 15.62 20.66 7.68
C GLU A 473 15.17 22.09 7.34
N LEU A 474 13.90 22.32 7.02
CA LEU A 474 13.33 23.67 6.79
C LEU A 474 12.67 24.31 8.04
N ILE A 475 12.85 23.75 9.24
CA ILE A 475 12.36 24.33 10.51
C ILE A 475 13.52 24.74 11.45
N TYR A 476 14.79 24.56 11.03
CA TYR A 476 15.95 24.94 11.83
C TYR A 476 17.00 25.75 11.05
N ASP A 477 16.56 26.75 10.28
CA ASP A 477 17.40 27.93 10.02
C ASP A 477 16.55 29.13 9.57
N ASP A 478 15.85 29.75 10.53
CA ASP A 478 15.49 31.16 10.39
C ASP A 478 15.74 31.88 11.72
N LYS A 479 17.03 32.06 12.02
CA LYS A 479 17.48 33.13 12.92
C LYS A 479 17.27 34.47 12.22
N SER A 480 16.03 34.97 12.21
CA SER A 480 15.76 36.38 11.96
C SER A 480 14.43 36.86 12.57
N LEU A 481 14.14 36.44 13.81
CA LEU A 481 13.21 37.16 14.68
C LEU A 481 13.87 38.46 15.20
N GLN A 482 13.89 39.49 14.36
CA GLN A 482 13.86 40.88 14.81
C GLN A 482 12.52 41.49 14.40
N LEU A 483 11.55 41.43 15.30
CA LEU A 483 10.41 42.33 15.30
C LEU A 483 10.52 43.25 16.51
N SER A 484 10.95 44.47 16.20
CA SER A 484 10.86 45.64 17.05
C SER A 484 9.42 45.93 17.46
N LEU A 485 9.23 46.10 18.77
CA LEU A 485 8.04 46.67 19.42
C LEU A 485 7.84 48.15 19.01
N PRO A 486 6.59 48.61 18.98
CA PRO A 486 6.15 49.60 19.96
C PRO A 486 5.32 48.97 21.09
#